data_AF-A0A6L3ZCU1-F1
#
_entry.id   AF-A0A6L3ZCU1-F1
#
_cell.length_a   1.000
_cell.length_b   1.000
_cell.length_c   1.000
_cell.angle_alpha   90.00
_cell.angle_beta   90.00
_cell.angle_gamma   90.00
#
_symmetry.space_group_name_H-M   'P 1'
#
loop_
_entity.id
_entity.type
_entity.pdbx_description
1 polymer ?
#
loop_
_entity_poly.entity_id
_entity_poly.type
_entity_poly.pdbx_seq_one_letter_code
_entity_poly.pdbx_strand_id
1 'polypeptide(L)'
;MDGTDYNSATLFDYNTLETLYPEFVEDFNSTNKTGYSDPVNECCFFGDRYWYHPDYLGSVAMVTNDEGVVHQFFLTNAWGEELHTYNNANTSSFNSEYRFNDDGVRSAASIERCARSAELDEETGLAYYGARYYDNKISMWLSVDPLAMSEHNRTMSPYQFTDNNPINLVDPDGREIDFSRLLAWDKHLNRNVGNNILQDLQDLTGLNLEFDENGVLISKGEIEGVHYSEEARELLLGAINSTETVEVTRLKPEFDKTSKASLGGYGIFLLEEQITDFIKGTAGLDDRTMGYGMIFLHELDHTALGQGVEDEHGAFETGPVVDRMNKIRGQMSTEDNQWGQRLSYDMLSIGGNENVYFVPFSSSSKSAIERGGLPYTEYIRTHENYYR
;
A
#
# COMPACT_ATOMS: atom_id res chain seq x y z
N MET A 1 35.97 -3.62 -19.48
CA MET A 1 36.57 -4.45 -18.42
C MET A 1 37.98 -4.78 -18.88
N ASP A 2 39.00 -4.31 -18.16
CA ASP A 2 40.41 -4.31 -18.59
C ASP A 2 41.28 -5.41 -17.95
N GLY A 3 40.67 -6.46 -17.38
CA GLY A 3 41.36 -7.73 -17.15
C GLY A 3 42.59 -7.68 -16.24
N THR A 4 42.61 -6.78 -15.25
CA THR A 4 43.63 -6.79 -14.21
C THR A 4 43.14 -7.57 -12.99
N ASP A 5 43.75 -8.73 -12.76
CA ASP A 5 43.52 -9.53 -11.55
C ASP A 5 44.15 -8.82 -10.34
N TYR A 6 43.29 -8.36 -9.42
CA TYR A 6 43.73 -7.87 -8.12
C TYR A 6 44.10 -9.05 -7.23
N ASN A 7 45.36 -9.13 -6.81
CA ASN A 7 45.79 -10.17 -5.88
C ASN A 7 45.19 -9.91 -4.49
N SER A 8 44.90 -10.98 -3.76
CA SER A 8 44.28 -10.94 -2.43
C SER A 8 45.18 -10.36 -1.32
N ALA A 9 46.42 -9.98 -1.62
CA ALA A 9 47.37 -9.43 -0.66
C ALA A 9 47.39 -7.89 -0.64
N THR A 10 46.75 -7.20 -1.59
CA THR A 10 46.65 -5.72 -1.60
C THR A 10 45.37 -5.17 -0.95
N LEU A 11 44.47 -6.04 -0.46
CA LEU A 11 43.21 -5.65 0.20
C LEU A 11 43.30 -5.55 1.74
N PHE A 12 44.49 -5.78 2.32
CA PHE A 12 44.69 -5.84 3.78
C PHE A 12 45.44 -4.64 4.38
N ASP A 13 45.65 -3.55 3.64
CA ASP A 13 46.05 -2.29 4.27
C ASP A 13 44.80 -1.58 4.79
N TYR A 14 44.65 -1.71 6.12
CA TYR A 14 43.68 -1.08 7.02
C TYR A 14 43.02 0.19 6.47
N ASN A 15 41.90 0.02 5.80
CA ASN A 15 40.86 1.04 5.75
C ASN A 15 39.71 0.46 6.56
N THR A 16 39.55 0.94 7.78
CA THR A 16 38.33 0.71 8.53
C THR A 16 37.17 1.33 7.74
N LEU A 17 35.93 0.87 7.94
CA LEU A 17 34.77 1.29 7.14
C LEU A 17 34.57 2.82 7.21
N GLU A 18 34.99 3.42 8.33
CA GLU A 18 35.07 4.85 8.62
C GLU A 18 35.99 5.62 7.66
N THR A 19 36.99 4.96 7.07
CA THR A 19 37.88 5.56 6.06
C THR A 19 37.25 5.59 4.67
N LEU A 20 36.32 4.66 4.38
CA LEU A 20 35.64 4.56 3.09
C LEU A 20 34.36 5.42 3.03
N TYR A 21 33.73 5.65 4.19
CA TYR A 21 32.48 6.43 4.30
C TYR A 21 32.51 7.40 5.50
N PRO A 22 33.36 8.44 5.45
CA PRO A 22 33.52 9.41 6.55
C PRO A 22 32.25 10.23 6.84
N GLU A 23 31.30 10.29 5.91
CA GLU A 23 29.99 10.93 6.08
C GLU A 23 29.06 10.24 7.08
N PHE A 24 29.30 8.97 7.40
CA PHE A 24 28.56 8.25 8.45
C PHE A 24 29.19 8.43 9.84
N VAL A 25 30.33 9.13 9.92
CA VAL A 25 31.05 9.44 11.15
C VAL A 25 30.85 10.92 11.50
N GLU A 26 29.61 11.37 11.64
CA GLU A 26 29.35 12.66 12.29
C GLU A 26 29.33 12.49 13.81
N ASP A 27 30.00 13.43 14.50
CA ASP A 27 30.25 13.49 15.94
C ASP A 27 29.03 13.12 16.79
N PHE A 28 29.02 11.90 17.32
CA PHE A 28 28.16 11.51 18.43
C PHE A 28 28.64 12.21 19.72
N ASN A 29 28.36 13.51 19.84
CA ASN A 29 28.36 14.19 21.12
C ASN A 29 27.23 13.58 21.97
N SER A 30 27.64 12.88 23.02
CA SER A 30 26.86 11.97 23.85
C SER A 30 25.78 12.61 24.74
N THR A 31 25.16 13.72 24.34
CA THR A 31 24.19 14.45 25.17
C THR A 31 22.74 14.45 24.69
N ASN A 32 22.40 13.89 23.54
CA ASN A 32 21.00 13.77 23.11
C ASN A 32 20.60 12.31 22.83
N LYS A 33 20.40 11.54 23.90
CA LYS A 33 19.51 10.36 23.84
C LYS A 33 18.08 10.86 23.70
N THR A 34 17.57 10.98 22.46
CA THR A 34 16.11 10.92 22.22
C THR A 34 15.77 9.52 21.74
N GLY A 35 16.08 8.53 22.58
CA GLY A 35 15.32 7.28 22.57
C GLY A 35 13.94 7.57 23.16
N TYR A 36 12.91 7.05 22.55
CA TYR A 36 11.57 7.00 23.13
C TYR A 36 11.65 6.30 24.50
N SER A 37 11.59 7.08 25.58
CA SER A 37 11.40 6.58 26.93
C SER A 37 9.89 6.50 27.18
N ASP A 38 9.32 5.31 27.04
CA ASP A 38 8.00 5.02 27.60
C ASP A 38 8.11 5.09 29.15
N PRO A 39 7.42 6.00 29.85
CA PRO A 39 7.60 6.16 31.29
C PRO A 39 6.84 5.10 32.12
N VAL A 40 6.24 4.05 31.54
CA VAL A 40 5.33 3.16 32.29
C VAL A 40 5.79 1.71 32.42
N ASN A 41 6.90 1.26 31.81
CA ASN A 41 7.40 -0.12 32.01
C ASN A 41 8.93 -0.24 31.85
N GLU A 42 9.71 0.25 32.81
CA GLU A 42 11.05 -0.30 33.06
C GLU A 42 10.91 -1.69 33.72
N CYS A 43 10.44 -2.68 32.95
CA CYS A 43 10.65 -4.08 33.30
C CYS A 43 11.97 -4.49 32.65
N CYS A 44 12.95 -4.86 33.48
CA CYS A 44 14.29 -5.23 33.04
C CYS A 44 14.21 -6.43 32.08
N PHE A 45 14.41 -6.20 30.79
CA PHE A 45 14.73 -7.27 29.86
C PHE A 45 16.13 -7.79 30.21
N PHE A 46 16.20 -9.03 30.68
CA PHE A 46 17.44 -9.77 30.86
C PHE A 46 17.63 -10.68 29.63
N GLY A 47 18.27 -10.16 28.59
CA GLY A 47 18.61 -10.91 27.38
C GLY A 47 19.47 -10.07 26.42
N ASP A 48 20.30 -10.75 25.62
CA ASP A 48 21.06 -10.13 24.54
C ASP A 48 20.07 -9.48 23.55
N ARG A 49 20.31 -8.22 23.19
CA ARG A 49 19.45 -7.46 22.26
C ARG A 49 20.19 -7.22 20.95
N TYR A 50 19.48 -7.42 19.85
CA TYR A 50 19.99 -7.20 18.51
C TYR A 50 19.08 -6.24 17.74
N TRP A 51 19.69 -5.38 16.92
CA TRP A 51 19.00 -4.44 16.02
C TRP A 51 19.31 -4.82 14.60
N TYR A 52 18.27 -4.82 13.78
CA TYR A 52 18.33 -5.18 12.38
C TYR A 52 18.28 -3.94 11.52
N HIS A 53 19.18 -3.90 10.55
CA HIS A 53 19.34 -2.78 9.62
C HIS A 53 19.08 -3.31 8.22
N PRO A 54 17.84 -3.14 7.72
CA PRO A 54 17.49 -3.58 6.39
C PRO A 54 18.04 -2.63 5.31
N ASP A 55 18.19 -3.15 4.10
CA ASP A 55 18.39 -2.35 2.90
C ASP A 55 17.09 -1.68 2.42
N TYR A 56 17.12 -1.07 1.24
CA TYR A 56 15.96 -0.37 0.68
C TYR A 56 14.81 -1.28 0.26
N LEU A 57 15.06 -2.59 0.10
CA LEU A 57 14.07 -3.61 -0.22
C LEU A 57 13.52 -4.32 1.03
N GLY A 58 14.14 -4.11 2.19
CA GLY A 58 13.77 -4.77 3.44
C GLY A 58 14.66 -5.96 3.82
N SER A 59 15.61 -6.36 2.97
CA SER A 59 16.53 -7.46 3.28
C SER A 59 17.51 -7.04 4.38
N VAL A 60 17.84 -7.92 5.31
CA VAL A 60 18.77 -7.60 6.41
C VAL A 60 20.18 -7.47 5.86
N ALA A 61 20.72 -6.25 5.84
CA ALA A 61 22.11 -6.01 5.45
C ALA A 61 23.06 -6.12 6.65
N MET A 62 22.60 -5.71 7.84
CA MET A 62 23.44 -5.65 9.03
C MET A 62 22.64 -5.89 10.31
N VAL A 63 23.28 -6.53 11.29
CA VAL A 63 22.76 -6.72 12.65
C VAL A 63 23.76 -6.17 13.65
N THR A 64 23.32 -5.33 14.59
CA THR A 64 24.16 -4.77 15.66
C THR A 64 23.70 -5.25 17.04
N ASN A 65 24.62 -5.32 18.01
CA ASN A 65 24.29 -5.59 19.41
C ASN A 65 23.86 -4.31 20.16
N ASP A 66 23.71 -4.42 21.49
CA ASP A 66 23.27 -3.35 22.41
C ASP A 66 24.27 -2.23 22.63
N GLU A 67 25.51 -2.50 22.29
CA GLU A 67 26.58 -1.52 22.25
C GLU A 67 26.67 -0.81 20.88
N GLY A 68 25.81 -1.19 19.91
CA GLY A 68 25.82 -0.66 18.56
C GLY A 68 26.96 -1.20 17.69
N VAL A 69 27.65 -2.25 18.15
CA VAL A 69 28.72 -2.93 17.42
C VAL A 69 28.13 -3.90 16.41
N VAL A 70 28.70 -3.95 15.21
CA VAL A 70 28.29 -4.91 14.16
C VAL A 70 28.51 -6.34 14.67
N HIS A 71 27.39 -7.07 14.72
CA HIS A 71 27.33 -8.47 15.09
C HIS A 71 27.35 -9.37 13.85
N GLN A 72 26.53 -9.03 12.85
CA GLN A 72 26.48 -9.70 11.57
C GLN A 72 26.38 -8.69 10.43
N PHE A 73 26.94 -9.04 9.28
CA PHE A 73 26.77 -8.30 8.04
C PHE A 73 26.57 -9.30 6.90
N PHE A 74 25.56 -9.04 6.07
CA PHE A 74 25.17 -9.87 4.95
C PHE A 74 25.31 -9.06 3.66
N LEU A 75 25.96 -9.65 2.68
CA LEU A 75 25.99 -9.15 1.31
C LEU A 75 25.23 -10.14 0.43
N THR A 76 24.14 -9.68 -0.17
CA THR A 76 23.33 -10.48 -1.09
C THR A 76 23.43 -9.96 -2.51
N ASN A 77 23.21 -10.83 -3.49
CA ASN A 77 22.98 -10.40 -4.86
C ASN A 77 21.51 -9.96 -5.05
N ALA A 78 21.18 -9.49 -6.25
CA ALA A 78 19.83 -9.03 -6.57
C ALA A 78 18.73 -10.11 -6.39
N TRP A 79 19.07 -11.39 -6.35
CA TRP A 79 18.15 -12.51 -6.23
C TRP A 79 18.14 -13.13 -4.83
N GLY A 80 18.70 -12.44 -3.84
CA GLY A 80 18.78 -12.94 -2.48
C GLY A 80 19.83 -14.05 -2.27
N GLU A 81 20.71 -14.33 -3.22
CA GLU A 81 21.84 -15.22 -2.97
C GLU A 81 22.85 -14.52 -2.07
N GLU A 82 23.21 -15.17 -0.96
CA GLU A 82 24.22 -14.67 -0.04
C GLU A 82 25.63 -14.81 -0.66
N LEU A 83 26.26 -13.66 -0.94
CA LEU A 83 27.62 -13.57 -1.49
C LEU A 83 28.68 -13.58 -0.39
N HIS A 84 28.39 -12.94 0.75
CA HIS A 84 29.30 -12.88 1.87
C HIS A 84 28.56 -12.67 3.19
N THR A 85 29.01 -13.36 4.23
CA THR A 85 28.56 -13.15 5.60
C THR A 85 29.76 -12.93 6.51
N TYR A 86 29.70 -11.85 7.26
CA TYR A 86 30.61 -11.58 8.36
C TYR A 86 29.86 -11.79 9.67
N ASN A 87 30.46 -12.57 10.58
CA ASN A 87 29.97 -12.80 11.94
C ASN A 87 31.08 -12.42 12.93
N ASN A 88 30.74 -11.63 13.95
CA ASN A 88 31.66 -11.31 15.02
C ASN A 88 31.89 -12.55 15.90
N ALA A 89 33.14 -13.00 16.01
CA ALA A 89 33.52 -14.24 16.68
C ALA A 89 33.47 -14.18 18.23
N ASN A 90 33.17 -13.03 18.82
CA ASN A 90 33.31 -12.79 20.26
C ASN A 90 32.00 -12.75 21.06
N THR A 91 30.86 -13.03 20.44
CA THR A 91 29.55 -13.01 21.10
C THR A 91 28.74 -14.28 20.79
N SER A 92 27.70 -14.50 21.59
CA SER A 92 26.85 -15.69 21.73
C SER A 92 26.43 -16.35 20.41
N SER A 93 25.91 -17.58 20.51
CA SER A 93 25.45 -18.50 19.44
C SER A 93 24.31 -17.98 18.55
N PHE A 94 24.08 -16.66 18.52
CA PHE A 94 23.01 -16.03 17.77
C PHE A 94 23.41 -15.89 16.30
N ASN A 95 22.65 -16.55 15.43
CA ASN A 95 22.67 -16.35 13.99
C ASN A 95 21.28 -15.88 13.56
N SER A 96 21.19 -14.80 12.78
CA SER A 96 19.91 -14.37 12.28
C SER A 96 19.38 -15.35 11.22
N GLU A 97 18.22 -15.93 11.52
CA GLU A 97 17.41 -16.71 10.58
C GLU A 97 16.71 -15.80 9.55
N TYR A 98 16.41 -14.54 9.92
CA TYR A 98 15.79 -13.56 9.03
C TYR A 98 16.84 -12.87 8.16
N ARG A 99 16.73 -12.98 6.83
CA ARG A 99 17.79 -12.52 5.90
C ARG A 99 17.29 -11.75 4.68
N PHE A 100 16.23 -12.20 4.02
CA PHE A 100 15.79 -11.64 2.73
C PHE A 100 14.60 -10.72 2.90
N ASN A 101 14.27 -9.88 1.95
CA ASN A 101 13.03 -9.09 1.98
C ASN A 101 11.79 -9.99 2.11
N ASP A 102 10.82 -9.55 2.89
CA ASP A 102 9.48 -10.12 3.14
C ASP A 102 8.65 -8.96 3.72
N ASP A 103 7.33 -8.99 3.76
CA ASP A 103 6.58 -7.91 4.45
C ASP A 103 6.38 -8.13 5.95
N GLY A 104 6.88 -9.25 6.47
CA GLY A 104 6.82 -9.65 7.85
C GLY A 104 5.53 -9.23 8.57
N VAL A 105 4.40 -9.52 7.96
CA VAL A 105 3.10 -9.42 8.59
C VAL A 105 2.98 -10.46 9.70
N ARG A 106 3.45 -10.10 10.90
CA ARG A 106 3.20 -10.82 12.16
C ARG A 106 2.59 -9.86 13.17
N SER A 107 1.27 -9.70 13.09
CA SER A 107 0.32 -9.24 14.13
C SER A 107 0.74 -8.04 15.01
N ALA A 108 -0.10 -7.02 15.07
CA ALA A 108 0.05 -5.81 15.91
C ALA A 108 0.15 -6.05 17.44
N ALA A 109 0.20 -7.31 17.91
CA ALA A 109 0.38 -7.68 19.32
C ALA A 109 1.85 -7.95 19.71
N SER A 110 2.78 -8.00 18.76
CA SER A 110 4.22 -8.16 19.05
C SER A 110 5.02 -6.99 18.50
N ILE A 111 5.34 -6.03 19.37
CA ILE A 111 6.34 -4.95 19.15
C ILE A 111 7.78 -5.52 19.00
N GLU A 112 7.93 -6.84 18.84
CA GLU A 112 9.21 -7.52 18.69
C GLU A 112 9.16 -8.48 17.50
N ARG A 113 9.66 -8.02 16.34
CA ARG A 113 10.61 -8.72 15.45
C ARG A 113 10.64 -8.03 14.08
N CYS A 114 11.70 -8.34 13.34
CA CYS A 114 12.00 -7.99 11.95
C CYS A 114 10.87 -8.31 10.98
N ALA A 115 9.81 -7.52 11.06
CA ALA A 115 8.61 -7.59 10.24
C ALA A 115 8.88 -7.23 8.76
N ARG A 116 10.07 -7.46 8.22
CA ARG A 116 10.36 -7.25 6.80
C ARG A 116 11.34 -8.26 6.20
N SER A 117 11.49 -9.45 6.81
CA SER A 117 12.45 -10.41 6.28
C SER A 117 12.10 -11.89 6.33
N ALA A 118 12.27 -12.58 5.19
CA ALA A 118 12.00 -14.00 5.02
C ALA A 118 13.04 -14.82 5.77
N GLU A 119 12.57 -15.93 6.33
CA GLU A 119 13.38 -16.84 7.13
C GLU A 119 14.19 -17.75 6.21
N LEU A 120 15.52 -17.75 6.37
CA LEU A 120 16.39 -18.75 5.78
C LEU A 120 16.32 -20.02 6.64
N ASP A 121 15.80 -21.09 6.07
CA ASP A 121 15.88 -22.42 6.65
C ASP A 121 17.33 -22.93 6.54
N GLU A 122 18.02 -23.06 7.67
CA GLU A 122 19.43 -23.49 7.71
C GLU A 122 19.62 -24.96 7.26
N GLU A 123 18.60 -25.81 7.37
CA GLU A 123 18.71 -27.22 6.99
C GLU A 123 18.67 -27.41 5.47
N THR A 124 17.88 -26.59 4.78
CA THR A 124 17.65 -26.69 3.33
C THR A 124 18.37 -25.61 2.52
N GLY A 125 18.72 -24.48 3.15
CA GLY A 125 19.27 -23.30 2.49
C GLY A 125 18.24 -22.55 1.64
N LEU A 126 16.95 -22.77 1.89
CA LEU A 126 15.84 -22.14 1.19
C LEU A 126 15.27 -20.99 2.01
N ALA A 127 14.75 -19.98 1.32
CA ALA A 127 14.02 -18.89 1.97
C ALA A 127 12.53 -19.22 2.02
N TYR A 128 11.93 -19.11 3.21
CA TYR A 128 10.51 -19.34 3.43
C TYR A 128 9.75 -18.00 3.46
N TYR A 129 8.88 -17.80 2.48
CA TYR A 129 8.07 -16.60 2.26
C TYR A 129 6.59 -16.84 2.63
N GLY A 130 6.31 -17.76 3.56
CA GLY A 130 4.95 -18.11 3.95
C GLY A 130 4.22 -19.02 2.95
N ALA A 131 3.96 -18.53 1.73
CA ALA A 131 3.20 -19.27 0.72
C ALA A 131 4.05 -20.33 -0.01
N ARG A 132 5.35 -20.06 -0.19
CA ARG A 132 6.26 -20.88 -0.99
C ARG A 132 7.68 -20.85 -0.43
N TYR A 133 8.44 -21.88 -0.78
CA TYR A 133 9.90 -21.90 -0.60
C TYR A 133 10.59 -21.39 -1.85
N TYR A 134 11.51 -20.44 -1.66
CA TYR A 134 12.34 -19.84 -2.69
C TYR A 134 13.77 -20.39 -2.61
N ASP A 135 14.34 -20.75 -3.77
CA ASP A 135 15.75 -21.12 -3.88
C ASP A 135 16.54 -19.96 -4.46
N ASN A 136 17.26 -19.27 -3.58
CA ASN A 136 18.05 -18.08 -3.89
C ASN A 136 19.20 -18.36 -4.88
N LYS A 137 19.71 -19.60 -4.93
CA LYS A 137 20.88 -19.97 -5.76
C LYS A 137 20.51 -20.13 -7.23
N ILE A 138 19.29 -20.62 -7.49
CA ILE A 138 18.76 -20.77 -8.85
C ILE A 138 17.71 -19.70 -9.19
N SER A 139 17.38 -18.86 -8.22
CA SER A 139 16.49 -17.71 -8.33
C SER A 139 15.06 -18.07 -8.72
N MET A 140 14.54 -19.20 -8.22
CA MET A 140 13.20 -19.70 -8.56
C MET A 140 12.42 -20.21 -7.36
N TRP A 141 11.10 -20.17 -7.46
CA TRP A 141 10.20 -20.87 -6.54
C TRP A 141 10.29 -22.38 -6.72
N LEU A 142 10.19 -23.14 -5.62
CA LEU A 142 10.20 -24.60 -5.68
C LEU A 142 8.84 -25.23 -6.02
N SER A 143 7.77 -24.44 -5.92
CA SER A 143 6.41 -24.87 -6.24
C SER A 143 5.78 -23.94 -7.27
N VAL A 144 4.91 -24.52 -8.11
CA VAL A 144 4.10 -23.77 -9.07
C VAL A 144 3.33 -22.68 -8.35
N ASP A 145 3.38 -21.47 -8.88
CA ASP A 145 2.52 -20.37 -8.43
C ASP A 145 1.05 -20.81 -8.45
N PRO A 146 0.33 -20.76 -7.33
CA PRO A 146 -1.10 -21.10 -7.30
C PRO A 146 -1.96 -20.28 -8.27
N LEU A 147 -1.46 -19.14 -8.77
CA LEU A 147 -2.10 -18.26 -9.76
C LEU A 147 -1.46 -18.31 -11.15
N ALA A 148 -0.61 -19.31 -11.43
CA ALA A 148 -0.03 -19.53 -12.76
C ALA A 148 -1.05 -19.66 -13.90
N MET A 149 -2.32 -19.95 -13.59
CA MET A 149 -3.41 -20.08 -14.57
C MET A 149 -4.33 -18.84 -14.66
N SER A 150 -4.02 -17.75 -13.95
CA SER A 150 -4.76 -16.48 -14.05
C SER A 150 -4.58 -15.85 -15.45
N GLU A 151 -5.56 -15.07 -15.92
CA GLU A 151 -5.46 -14.37 -17.23
C GLU A 151 -4.17 -13.54 -17.35
N HIS A 152 -3.72 -12.94 -16.24
CA HIS A 152 -2.51 -12.11 -16.17
C HIS A 152 -1.21 -12.92 -16.19
N ASN A 153 -1.18 -14.11 -15.57
CA ASN A 153 0.06 -14.90 -15.40
C ASN A 153 0.24 -15.99 -16.47
N ARG A 154 -0.69 -16.12 -17.43
CA ARG A 154 -0.62 -17.10 -18.53
C ARG A 154 0.61 -16.97 -19.40
N THR A 155 1.20 -15.78 -19.49
CA THR A 155 2.42 -15.50 -20.26
C THR A 155 3.69 -15.59 -19.41
N MET A 156 3.54 -15.75 -18.09
CA MET A 156 4.62 -15.74 -17.11
C MET A 156 4.99 -17.16 -16.67
N SER A 157 6.25 -17.35 -16.25
CA SER A 157 6.67 -18.66 -15.76
C SER A 157 6.07 -18.90 -14.36
N PRO A 158 5.46 -20.07 -14.08
CA PRO A 158 4.90 -20.40 -12.76
C PRO A 158 5.93 -20.44 -11.62
N TYR A 159 7.22 -20.32 -11.93
CA TYR A 159 8.32 -20.41 -10.97
C TYR A 159 9.12 -19.11 -10.84
N GLN A 160 8.75 -18.05 -11.56
CA GLN A 160 9.51 -16.81 -11.56
C GLN A 160 9.29 -16.00 -10.28
N PHE A 161 10.35 -15.35 -9.82
CA PHE A 161 10.35 -14.48 -8.64
C PHE A 161 10.30 -13.02 -9.08
N THR A 162 9.40 -12.21 -8.51
CA THR A 162 9.33 -10.75 -8.71
C THR A 162 9.30 -10.30 -10.19
N ASP A 163 8.62 -11.05 -11.06
CA ASP A 163 8.62 -10.85 -12.53
C ASP A 163 10.03 -10.63 -13.14
N ASN A 164 11.03 -11.31 -12.59
CA ASN A 164 12.44 -11.16 -12.92
C ASN A 164 13.04 -9.76 -12.70
N ASN A 165 12.44 -8.94 -11.83
CA ASN A 165 12.91 -7.60 -11.48
C ASN A 165 13.03 -7.41 -9.94
N PRO A 166 13.87 -8.21 -9.26
CA PRO A 166 13.99 -8.20 -7.80
C PRO A 166 14.72 -6.97 -7.24
N ILE A 167 15.24 -6.09 -8.12
CA ILE A 167 15.84 -4.80 -7.73
C ILE A 167 14.76 -3.77 -7.41
N ASN A 168 13.60 -3.86 -8.07
CA ASN A 168 12.53 -2.87 -7.97
C ASN A 168 11.24 -3.42 -7.35
N LEU A 169 11.09 -4.75 -7.33
CA LEU A 169 9.89 -5.43 -6.84
C LEU A 169 10.26 -6.31 -5.64
N VAL A 170 9.40 -6.27 -4.63
CA VAL A 170 9.42 -7.16 -3.46
C VAL A 170 8.19 -8.05 -3.58
N ASP A 171 8.29 -9.33 -3.20
CA ASP A 171 7.15 -10.23 -3.04
C ASP A 171 6.83 -10.29 -1.54
N PRO A 172 5.95 -9.40 -1.03
CA PRO A 172 5.76 -9.13 0.40
C PRO A 172 5.15 -10.31 1.18
N ASP A 173 3.99 -10.82 0.78
CA ASP A 173 3.35 -12.05 1.29
C ASP A 173 2.49 -12.74 0.21
N GLY A 174 2.46 -12.14 -0.98
CA GLY A 174 1.64 -12.49 -2.12
C GLY A 174 0.15 -12.66 -1.82
N ARG A 175 -0.63 -11.56 -1.73
CA ARG A 175 -1.96 -11.34 -2.42
C ARG A 175 -2.96 -10.42 -1.68
N GLU A 176 -2.74 -9.14 -1.39
CA GLU A 176 -3.63 -8.44 -0.42
C GLU A 176 -3.97 -6.96 -0.71
N ILE A 177 -5.09 -6.47 -0.15
CA ILE A 177 -5.35 -5.02 -0.05
C ILE A 177 -5.05 -4.61 1.40
N ASP A 178 -3.88 -4.00 1.60
CA ASP A 178 -3.36 -3.70 2.93
C ASP A 178 -3.80 -2.31 3.43
N PHE A 179 -4.61 -2.29 4.48
CA PHE A 179 -5.03 -1.07 5.20
C PHE A 179 -4.26 -0.84 6.51
N SER A 180 -3.26 -1.67 6.84
CA SER A 180 -2.51 -1.64 8.10
C SER A 180 -2.04 -0.23 8.47
N ARG A 181 -1.47 0.50 7.51
CA ARG A 181 -1.02 1.88 7.69
C ARG A 181 -2.21 2.81 7.95
N LEU A 182 -3.28 2.75 7.16
CA LEU A 182 -4.46 3.58 7.40
C LEU A 182 -5.08 3.32 8.79
N LEU A 183 -5.20 2.06 9.20
CA LEU A 183 -5.78 1.68 10.49
C LEU A 183 -4.91 2.10 11.67
N ALA A 184 -3.58 2.02 11.53
CA ALA A 184 -2.65 2.55 12.53
C ALA A 184 -2.82 4.07 12.71
N TRP A 185 -3.04 4.80 11.60
CA TRP A 185 -3.32 6.23 11.62
C TRP A 185 -4.67 6.56 12.25
N ASP A 186 -5.73 5.82 11.92
CA ASP A 186 -7.05 5.95 12.54
C ASP A 186 -6.94 5.85 14.06
N LYS A 187 -6.22 4.85 14.56
CA LYS A 187 -5.96 4.68 15.99
C LYS A 187 -5.18 5.84 16.60
N HIS A 188 -4.13 6.31 15.92
CA HIS A 188 -3.29 7.41 16.42
C HIS A 188 -4.05 8.74 16.49
N LEU A 189 -4.91 9.02 15.51
CA LEU A 189 -5.64 10.29 15.38
C LEU A 189 -7.09 10.23 15.90
N ASN A 190 -7.51 9.09 16.43
CA ASN A 190 -8.88 8.81 16.85
C ASN A 190 -9.90 9.09 15.74
N ARG A 191 -9.65 8.50 14.57
CA ARG A 191 -10.47 8.54 13.36
C ARG A 191 -11.03 7.15 13.04
N ASN A 192 -11.91 7.07 12.05
CA ASN A 192 -12.61 5.86 11.63
C ASN A 192 -12.65 5.73 10.11
N VAL A 193 -11.63 6.20 9.39
CA VAL A 193 -11.63 6.21 7.92
C VAL A 193 -11.70 4.79 7.36
N GLY A 194 -10.90 3.86 7.90
CA GLY A 194 -10.91 2.45 7.51
C GLY A 194 -12.27 1.79 7.71
N ASN A 195 -12.93 2.05 8.84
CA ASN A 195 -14.28 1.53 9.12
C ASN A 195 -15.35 2.14 8.20
N ASN A 196 -15.24 3.43 7.85
CA ASN A 196 -16.14 4.07 6.90
C ASN A 196 -15.97 3.47 5.50
N ILE A 197 -14.73 3.22 5.06
CA ILE A 197 -14.45 2.52 3.80
C ILE A 197 -15.04 1.11 3.84
N LEU A 198 -14.78 0.35 4.91
CA LEU A 198 -15.29 -1.00 5.07
C LEU A 198 -16.82 -1.03 4.94
N GLN A 199 -17.52 -0.17 5.67
CA GLN A 199 -18.98 -0.11 5.63
C GLN A 199 -19.50 0.26 4.24
N ASP A 200 -18.95 1.31 3.61
CA ASP A 200 -19.36 1.71 2.27
C ASP A 200 -19.09 0.60 1.24
N LEU A 201 -17.97 -0.13 1.35
CA LEU A 201 -17.67 -1.25 0.46
C LEU A 201 -18.63 -2.42 0.66
N GLN A 202 -18.99 -2.76 1.91
CA GLN A 202 -20.02 -3.79 2.16
C GLN A 202 -21.36 -3.38 1.54
N ASP A 203 -21.74 -2.11 1.69
CA ASP A 203 -22.98 -1.58 1.12
C ASP A 203 -22.98 -1.59 -0.40
N LEU A 204 -21.84 -1.26 -1.02
CA LEU A 204 -21.68 -1.22 -2.48
C LEU A 204 -21.62 -2.62 -3.10
N THR A 205 -20.96 -3.57 -2.43
CA THR A 205 -20.64 -4.88 -3.00
C THR A 205 -21.55 -5.99 -2.51
N GLY A 206 -22.27 -5.78 -1.41
CA GLY A 206 -23.04 -6.82 -0.73
C GLY A 206 -22.18 -7.97 -0.18
N LEU A 207 -20.89 -7.74 0.01
CA LEU A 207 -19.95 -8.68 0.62
C LEU A 207 -19.90 -8.45 2.13
N ASN A 208 -19.69 -9.53 2.88
CA ASN A 208 -19.33 -9.46 4.28
C ASN A 208 -17.82 -9.27 4.35
N LEU A 209 -17.37 -8.06 4.68
CA LEU A 209 -15.97 -7.68 4.64
C LEU A 209 -15.46 -7.45 6.07
N GLU A 210 -14.22 -7.85 6.34
CA GLU A 210 -13.54 -7.50 7.57
C GLU A 210 -12.07 -7.18 7.28
N PHE A 211 -11.45 -6.45 8.20
CA PHE A 211 -10.00 -6.44 8.28
C PHE A 211 -9.56 -7.63 9.13
N ASP A 212 -8.56 -8.36 8.66
CA ASP A 212 -7.94 -9.41 9.45
C ASP A 212 -7.08 -8.82 10.59
N GLU A 213 -6.33 -9.67 11.30
CA GLU A 213 -5.48 -9.22 12.41
C GLU A 213 -4.31 -8.31 12.01
N ASN A 214 -4.02 -8.25 10.72
CA ASN A 214 -2.92 -7.51 10.12
C ASN A 214 -3.37 -6.20 9.46
N GLY A 215 -4.68 -6.02 9.29
CA GLY A 215 -5.25 -4.86 8.64
C GLY A 215 -5.51 -5.05 7.16
N VAL A 216 -5.53 -6.30 6.69
CA VAL A 216 -5.82 -6.63 5.30
C VAL A 216 -7.31 -6.84 5.11
N LEU A 217 -7.85 -6.31 4.01
CA LEU A 217 -9.24 -6.47 3.66
C LEU A 217 -9.53 -7.88 3.12
N ILE A 218 -10.41 -8.61 3.80
CA ILE A 218 -10.84 -9.94 3.40
C ILE A 218 -12.36 -10.02 3.24
N SER A 219 -12.82 -10.95 2.39
CA SER A 219 -14.25 -11.27 2.22
C SER A 219 -14.60 -12.59 2.91
N LYS A 220 -15.65 -12.58 3.73
CA LYS A 220 -16.24 -13.75 4.40
C LYS A 220 -17.42 -14.35 3.63
N GLY A 221 -17.66 -13.89 2.40
CA GLY A 221 -18.76 -14.31 1.55
C GLY A 221 -19.78 -13.21 1.34
N GLU A 222 -20.97 -13.61 0.91
CA GLU A 222 -22.02 -12.68 0.49
C GLU A 222 -23.04 -12.44 1.60
N ILE A 223 -23.60 -11.24 1.64
CA ILE A 223 -24.71 -10.90 2.51
C ILE A 223 -26.01 -11.20 1.75
N GLU A 224 -26.85 -12.08 2.29
CA GLU A 224 -28.12 -12.43 1.63
C GLU A 224 -29.14 -11.28 1.70
N GLY A 225 -29.83 -11.03 0.57
CA GLY A 225 -30.99 -10.13 0.52
C GLY A 225 -30.67 -8.63 0.53
N VAL A 226 -29.41 -8.24 0.35
CA VAL A 226 -29.02 -6.83 0.20
C VAL A 226 -28.97 -6.42 -1.28
N HIS A 227 -29.31 -5.17 -1.55
CA HIS A 227 -29.11 -4.56 -2.87
C HIS A 227 -27.65 -4.13 -3.00
N TYR A 228 -27.01 -4.45 -4.12
CA TYR A 228 -25.59 -4.18 -4.34
C TYR A 228 -25.29 -3.95 -5.83
N SER A 229 -24.06 -3.52 -6.13
CA SER A 229 -23.51 -3.40 -7.47
C SER A 229 -22.63 -4.60 -7.81
N GLU A 230 -23.03 -5.37 -8.82
CA GLU A 230 -22.22 -6.46 -9.39
C GLU A 230 -20.86 -5.93 -9.85
N GLU A 231 -20.81 -4.75 -10.47
CA GLU A 231 -19.58 -4.13 -10.96
C GLU A 231 -18.60 -3.81 -9.80
N ALA A 232 -19.11 -3.24 -8.70
CA ALA A 232 -18.30 -2.96 -7.53
C ALA A 232 -17.78 -4.25 -6.88
N ARG A 233 -18.64 -5.28 -6.82
CA ARG A 233 -18.29 -6.60 -6.27
C ARG A 233 -17.20 -7.27 -7.10
N GLU A 234 -17.35 -7.32 -8.42
CA GLU A 234 -16.37 -7.92 -9.33
C GLU A 234 -15.01 -7.21 -9.23
N LEU A 235 -15.00 -5.87 -9.23
CA LEU A 235 -13.77 -5.08 -9.06
C LEU A 235 -13.09 -5.38 -7.73
N LEU A 236 -13.84 -5.36 -6.62
CA LEU A 236 -13.27 -5.57 -5.29
C LEU A 236 -12.79 -7.01 -5.09
N LEU A 237 -13.57 -8.01 -5.51
CA LEU A 237 -13.13 -9.40 -5.46
C LEU A 237 -11.95 -9.67 -6.38
N GLY A 238 -11.85 -8.98 -7.51
CA GLY A 238 -10.68 -9.03 -8.38
C GLY A 238 -9.42 -8.60 -7.64
N ALA A 239 -9.48 -7.48 -6.92
CA ALA A 239 -8.37 -6.99 -6.12
C ALA A 239 -8.07 -7.87 -4.89
N ILE A 240 -9.09 -8.30 -4.14
CA ILE A 240 -8.93 -9.19 -2.96
C ILE A 240 -8.32 -10.55 -3.37
N ASN A 241 -8.61 -11.05 -4.57
CA ASN A 241 -8.09 -12.34 -5.04
C ASN A 241 -6.83 -12.23 -5.91
N SER A 242 -6.27 -11.04 -6.08
CA SER A 242 -5.12 -10.77 -6.97
C SER A 242 -3.79 -11.22 -6.38
N THR A 243 -2.79 -11.53 -7.22
CA THR A 243 -1.40 -11.82 -6.82
C THR A 243 -0.65 -10.66 -6.21
N GLU A 244 -1.06 -9.43 -6.55
CA GLU A 244 -0.33 -8.23 -6.19
C GLU A 244 -0.93 -7.55 -4.96
N THR A 245 -0.14 -6.74 -4.25
CA THR A 245 -0.61 -6.02 -3.08
C THR A 245 -0.80 -4.54 -3.37
N VAL A 246 -1.91 -3.95 -2.94
CA VAL A 246 -2.10 -2.49 -2.94
C VAL A 246 -2.14 -1.98 -1.51
N GLU A 247 -1.25 -1.03 -1.22
CA GLU A 247 -1.17 -0.38 0.07
C GLU A 247 -2.11 0.83 0.13
N VAL A 248 -2.97 0.88 1.13
CA VAL A 248 -3.91 1.97 1.36
C VAL A 248 -3.44 2.83 2.52
N THR A 249 -3.20 4.11 2.25
CA THR A 249 -2.69 5.06 3.22
C THR A 249 -3.49 6.35 3.25
N ARG A 250 -3.40 7.06 4.37
CA ARG A 250 -3.93 8.43 4.47
C ARG A 250 -2.98 9.41 3.79
N LEU A 251 -3.52 10.21 2.88
CA LEU A 251 -2.84 11.37 2.34
C LEU A 251 -2.92 12.55 3.32
N LYS A 252 -1.81 13.27 3.49
CA LYS A 252 -1.85 14.55 4.21
C LYS A 252 -2.16 15.68 3.24
N PRO A 253 -3.03 16.64 3.62
CA PRO A 253 -3.39 17.78 2.76
C PRO A 253 -2.20 18.69 2.41
N GLU A 254 -1.09 18.59 3.17
CA GLU A 254 0.16 19.30 2.89
C GLU A 254 0.86 18.83 1.61
N PHE A 255 0.64 17.58 1.20
CA PHE A 255 1.28 16.98 0.03
C PHE A 255 0.42 17.08 -1.23
N ASP A 256 -0.90 16.98 -1.07
CA ASP A 256 -1.84 17.01 -2.18
C ASP A 256 -3.24 17.34 -1.65
N LYS A 257 -4.10 17.82 -2.56
CA LYS A 257 -5.49 18.18 -2.25
C LYS A 257 -6.48 17.11 -2.69
N THR A 258 -6.03 16.01 -3.29
CA THR A 258 -6.93 14.99 -3.84
C THR A 258 -6.48 13.59 -3.46
N SER A 259 -7.44 12.69 -3.23
CA SER A 259 -7.15 11.26 -3.17
C SER A 259 -6.50 10.83 -4.48
N LYS A 260 -5.56 9.89 -4.38
CA LYS A 260 -4.80 9.41 -5.53
C LYS A 260 -4.30 8.00 -5.44
N ALA A 261 -4.03 7.42 -6.59
CA ALA A 261 -3.35 6.16 -6.72
C ALA A 261 -2.12 6.28 -7.62
N SER A 262 -1.14 5.41 -7.39
CA SER A 262 -0.03 5.20 -8.31
C SER A 262 -0.58 4.55 -9.57
N LEU A 263 -0.57 5.25 -10.70
CA LEU A 263 -1.05 4.74 -11.98
C LEU A 263 -0.31 3.45 -12.37
N GLY A 264 -1.04 2.35 -12.52
CA GLY A 264 -0.47 1.03 -12.78
C GLY A 264 0.47 0.53 -11.67
N GLY A 265 0.48 1.19 -10.51
CA GLY A 265 1.27 0.85 -9.35
C GLY A 265 0.40 0.34 -8.20
N TYR A 266 0.95 0.41 -6.99
CA TYR A 266 0.47 -0.38 -5.85
C TYR A 266 0.10 0.46 -4.62
N GLY A 267 -0.15 1.75 -4.80
CA GLY A 267 -0.45 2.65 -3.69
C GLY A 267 -1.77 3.38 -3.92
N ILE A 268 -2.62 3.42 -2.89
CA ILE A 268 -3.79 4.27 -2.79
C ILE A 268 -3.57 5.23 -1.60
N PHE A 269 -3.78 6.51 -1.85
CA PHE A 269 -3.60 7.62 -0.92
C PHE A 269 -4.92 8.36 -0.79
N LEU A 270 -5.64 8.16 0.30
CA LEU A 270 -6.98 8.75 0.50
C LEU A 270 -6.91 10.04 1.31
N LEU A 271 -7.58 11.09 0.83
CA LEU A 271 -7.72 12.35 1.54
C LEU A 271 -9.11 12.46 2.18
N GLU A 272 -9.18 12.26 3.50
CA GLU A 272 -10.42 12.31 4.28
C GLU A 272 -11.16 13.64 4.09
N GLU A 273 -10.44 14.76 4.04
CA GLU A 273 -11.00 16.10 3.89
C GLU A 273 -11.78 16.24 2.57
N GLN A 274 -11.24 15.72 1.46
CA GLN A 274 -11.93 15.71 0.17
C GLN A 274 -13.21 14.85 0.22
N ILE A 275 -13.09 13.62 0.70
CA ILE A 275 -14.22 12.67 0.76
C ILE A 275 -15.35 13.24 1.62
N THR A 276 -15.01 13.81 2.78
CA THR A 276 -16.00 14.42 3.67
C THR A 276 -16.64 15.69 3.10
N ASP A 277 -15.93 16.47 2.29
CA ASP A 277 -16.52 17.62 1.60
C ASP A 277 -17.48 17.17 0.48
N PHE A 278 -17.16 16.09 -0.24
CA PHE A 278 -18.09 15.50 -1.21
C PHE A 278 -19.37 14.99 -0.56
N ILE A 279 -19.27 14.23 0.52
CA ILE A 279 -20.41 13.73 1.29
C ILE A 279 -21.29 14.91 1.74
N LYS A 280 -20.70 15.93 2.40
CA LYS A 280 -21.44 17.11 2.88
C LYS A 280 -22.03 17.96 1.76
N GLY A 281 -21.37 17.96 0.60
CA GLY A 281 -21.74 18.71 -0.58
C GLY A 281 -22.87 18.08 -1.40
N THR A 282 -23.26 16.85 -1.07
CA THR A 282 -24.23 16.07 -1.84
C THR A 282 -25.65 16.63 -1.66
N ALA A 283 -26.36 16.79 -2.78
CA ALA A 283 -27.72 17.29 -2.80
C ALA A 283 -28.60 16.45 -3.73
N GLY A 284 -29.63 15.82 -3.16
CA GLY A 284 -30.60 15.02 -3.92
C GLY A 284 -30.05 13.72 -4.49
N LEU A 285 -29.00 13.17 -3.87
CA LEU A 285 -28.39 11.89 -4.17
C LEU A 285 -28.12 11.15 -2.85
N ASP A 286 -27.81 9.86 -2.93
CA ASP A 286 -27.16 9.11 -1.86
C ASP A 286 -25.77 9.72 -1.60
N ASP A 287 -25.49 10.06 -0.34
CA ASP A 287 -24.23 10.69 0.08
C ASP A 287 -23.01 9.79 -0.22
N ARG A 288 -23.21 8.48 -0.42
CA ARG A 288 -22.15 7.53 -0.81
C ARG A 288 -21.79 7.60 -2.30
N THR A 289 -22.48 8.41 -3.10
CA THR A 289 -22.20 8.55 -4.55
C THR A 289 -20.79 9.06 -4.88
N MET A 290 -20.17 9.78 -3.94
CA MET A 290 -18.73 10.06 -3.90
C MET A 290 -18.20 9.87 -2.45
N GLY A 291 -18.72 8.85 -1.77
CA GLY A 291 -18.33 8.46 -0.42
C GLY A 291 -17.01 7.68 -0.37
N TYR A 292 -16.67 7.16 0.81
CA TYR A 292 -15.38 6.50 1.05
C TYR A 292 -15.19 5.28 0.14
N GLY A 293 -16.20 4.42 0.04
CA GLY A 293 -16.12 3.22 -0.80
C GLY A 293 -16.04 3.54 -2.29
N MET A 294 -16.81 4.54 -2.76
CA MET A 294 -16.79 4.94 -4.17
C MET A 294 -15.45 5.57 -4.57
N ILE A 295 -14.88 6.42 -3.71
CA ILE A 295 -13.55 7.01 -3.96
C ILE A 295 -12.48 5.93 -3.88
N PHE A 296 -12.56 5.00 -2.93
CA PHE A 296 -11.64 3.87 -2.89
C PHE A 296 -11.67 3.04 -4.18
N LEU A 297 -12.86 2.66 -4.68
CA LEU A 297 -12.98 1.88 -5.92
C LEU A 297 -12.49 2.65 -7.15
N HIS A 298 -12.68 3.97 -7.18
CA HIS A 298 -12.12 4.85 -8.20
C HIS A 298 -10.58 4.80 -8.18
N GLU A 299 -9.97 4.99 -7.01
CA GLU A 299 -8.51 4.95 -6.88
C GLU A 299 -7.95 3.54 -7.15
N LEU A 300 -8.66 2.49 -6.71
CA LEU A 300 -8.30 1.11 -7.01
C LEU A 300 -8.24 0.85 -8.51
N ASP A 301 -9.14 1.44 -9.29
CA ASP A 301 -9.19 1.25 -10.75
C ASP A 301 -7.93 1.78 -11.47
N HIS A 302 -7.26 2.79 -10.89
CA HIS A 302 -5.99 3.31 -11.38
C HIS A 302 -4.78 2.42 -11.04
N THR A 303 -4.90 1.53 -10.04
CA THR A 303 -3.80 0.65 -9.62
C THR A 303 -3.63 -0.54 -10.57
N ALA A 304 -2.54 -1.29 -10.38
CA ALA A 304 -2.33 -2.58 -11.04
C ALA A 304 -3.41 -3.63 -10.69
N LEU A 305 -4.07 -3.51 -9.53
CA LEU A 305 -5.17 -4.37 -9.12
C LEU A 305 -6.52 -4.02 -9.76
N GLY A 306 -6.62 -2.79 -10.26
CA GLY A 306 -7.75 -2.33 -11.06
C GLY A 306 -7.53 -2.61 -12.53
N GLN A 307 -7.68 -1.58 -13.36
CA GLN A 307 -7.35 -1.65 -14.79
C GLN A 307 -6.08 -0.86 -15.16
N GLY A 308 -5.50 -0.10 -14.22
CA GLY A 308 -4.33 0.74 -14.51
C GLY A 308 -4.63 1.87 -15.49
N VAL A 309 -5.88 2.35 -15.54
CA VAL A 309 -6.35 3.33 -16.54
C VAL A 309 -6.23 4.74 -16.00
N GLU A 310 -5.85 5.71 -16.83
CA GLU A 310 -5.83 7.12 -16.46
C GLU A 310 -7.22 7.77 -16.48
N ASP A 311 -7.38 8.86 -15.76
CA ASP A 311 -8.56 9.71 -15.90
C ASP A 311 -8.53 10.48 -17.23
N GLU A 312 -9.70 10.61 -17.87
CA GLU A 312 -9.88 11.56 -18.97
C GLU A 312 -10.44 12.87 -18.42
N HIS A 313 -9.73 13.94 -18.71
CA HIS A 313 -10.04 15.28 -18.24
C HIS A 313 -10.87 16.03 -19.28
N GLY A 314 -11.94 16.68 -18.81
CA GLY A 314 -12.81 17.45 -19.68
C GLY A 314 -14.06 17.94 -18.96
N ALA A 315 -14.37 19.23 -19.17
CA ALA A 315 -15.64 19.79 -18.74
C ALA A 315 -16.77 19.09 -19.46
N PHE A 316 -17.68 18.50 -18.70
CA PHE A 316 -18.82 17.74 -19.22
C PHE A 316 -18.47 16.44 -19.97
N GLU A 317 -17.27 15.92 -19.72
CA GLU A 317 -16.79 14.64 -20.26
C GLU A 317 -16.45 13.70 -19.10
N THR A 318 -16.48 12.40 -19.38
CA THR A 318 -16.11 11.34 -18.45
C THR A 318 -15.15 10.39 -19.14
N GLY A 319 -14.17 9.89 -18.38
CA GLY A 319 -13.25 8.86 -18.83
C GLY A 319 -13.66 7.46 -18.35
N PRO A 320 -12.89 6.42 -18.73
CA PRO A 320 -13.21 5.02 -18.44
C PRO A 320 -13.41 4.72 -16.96
N VAL A 321 -12.63 5.35 -16.08
CA VAL A 321 -12.77 5.17 -14.64
C VAL A 321 -14.09 5.75 -14.14
N VAL A 322 -14.44 6.97 -14.53
CA VAL A 322 -15.72 7.59 -14.16
C VAL A 322 -16.89 6.83 -14.78
N ASP A 323 -16.75 6.31 -15.99
CA ASP A 323 -17.76 5.49 -16.66
C ASP A 323 -18.05 4.20 -15.88
N ARG A 324 -17.03 3.55 -15.32
CA ARG A 324 -17.25 2.41 -14.41
C ARG A 324 -17.93 2.82 -13.11
N MET A 325 -17.50 3.92 -12.48
CA MET A 325 -18.16 4.43 -11.28
C MET A 325 -19.63 4.79 -11.56
N ASN A 326 -19.93 5.30 -12.75
CA ASN A 326 -21.27 5.57 -13.24
C ASN A 326 -22.10 4.28 -13.43
N LYS A 327 -21.49 3.20 -13.93
CA LYS A 327 -22.12 1.86 -13.96
C LYS A 327 -22.46 1.37 -12.55
N ILE A 328 -21.56 1.53 -11.58
CA ILE A 328 -21.80 1.19 -10.17
C ILE A 328 -22.99 2.01 -9.64
N ARG A 329 -22.99 3.34 -9.81
CA ARG A 329 -24.11 4.21 -9.40
C ARG A 329 -25.44 3.81 -10.05
N GLY A 330 -25.40 3.42 -11.32
CA GLY A 330 -26.58 2.96 -12.06
C GLY A 330 -27.17 1.70 -11.46
N GLN A 331 -26.31 0.76 -11.04
CA GLN A 331 -26.74 -0.47 -10.35
C GLN A 331 -27.22 -0.18 -8.92
N MET A 332 -26.61 0.77 -8.22
CA MET A 332 -27.01 1.15 -6.86
C MET A 332 -28.30 1.99 -6.81
N SER A 333 -28.68 2.65 -7.91
CA SER A 333 -29.89 3.46 -7.96
C SER A 333 -31.16 2.60 -7.95
N THR A 334 -32.11 2.98 -7.10
CA THR A 334 -33.45 2.37 -6.99
C THR A 334 -34.52 3.46 -7.07
N GLU A 335 -35.81 3.12 -6.99
CA GLU A 335 -36.89 4.14 -7.00
C GLU A 335 -36.74 5.13 -5.83
N ASP A 336 -36.37 4.65 -4.65
CA ASP A 336 -36.27 5.44 -3.42
C ASP A 336 -34.85 5.93 -3.09
N ASN A 337 -33.84 5.50 -3.85
CA ASN A 337 -32.44 5.86 -3.60
C ASN A 337 -31.70 6.20 -4.90
N GLN A 338 -31.38 7.48 -5.11
CA GLN A 338 -30.76 7.96 -6.34
C GLN A 338 -29.27 8.17 -6.16
N TRP A 339 -28.43 7.51 -6.96
CA TRP A 339 -26.98 7.76 -6.94
C TRP A 339 -26.53 8.73 -8.04
N GLY A 340 -27.38 8.94 -9.06
CA GLY A 340 -27.09 9.84 -10.17
C GLY A 340 -25.95 9.34 -11.06
N GLN A 341 -25.55 10.15 -12.04
CA GLN A 341 -24.46 9.83 -12.98
C GLN A 341 -23.57 11.05 -13.11
N ARG A 342 -22.30 10.95 -12.74
CA ARG A 342 -21.35 12.07 -12.86
C ARG A 342 -21.22 12.41 -14.35
N LEU A 343 -21.50 13.67 -14.70
CA LEU A 343 -21.50 14.13 -16.10
C LEU A 343 -20.27 14.98 -16.46
N SER A 344 -19.37 15.20 -15.51
CA SER A 344 -18.15 15.98 -15.70
C SER A 344 -17.07 15.44 -14.77
N TYR A 345 -15.89 15.15 -15.31
CA TYR A 345 -14.70 14.92 -14.50
C TYR A 345 -14.32 16.23 -13.81
N ASP A 346 -14.16 17.33 -14.55
CA ASP A 346 -13.77 18.61 -13.96
C ASP A 346 -14.87 19.16 -13.05
N MET A 347 -14.45 19.76 -11.93
CA MET A 347 -15.36 20.54 -11.10
C MET A 347 -15.61 21.90 -11.74
N LEU A 348 -16.87 22.30 -11.76
CA LEU A 348 -17.32 23.48 -12.49
C LEU A 348 -17.60 24.62 -11.53
N SER A 349 -17.03 25.80 -11.80
CA SER A 349 -17.35 27.02 -11.07
C SER A 349 -18.45 27.81 -11.76
N ILE A 350 -19.40 28.33 -10.99
CA ILE A 350 -20.39 29.29 -11.47
C ILE A 350 -19.85 30.69 -11.18
N GLY A 351 -19.66 31.49 -12.23
CA GLY A 351 -18.98 32.79 -12.17
C GLY A 351 -19.54 33.72 -11.08
N GLY A 352 -18.63 34.27 -10.26
CA GLY A 352 -18.93 35.28 -9.23
C GLY A 352 -18.68 34.85 -7.78
N ASN A 353 -18.35 33.59 -7.52
CA ASN A 353 -17.94 33.13 -6.19
C ASN A 353 -16.68 32.27 -6.31
N GLU A 354 -15.51 32.91 -6.13
CA GLU A 354 -14.24 32.20 -6.00
C GLU A 354 -14.39 31.24 -4.79
N ASN A 355 -14.02 29.97 -4.96
CA ASN A 355 -14.11 28.90 -3.93
C ASN A 355 -15.49 28.22 -3.76
N VAL A 356 -16.31 28.16 -4.81
CA VAL A 356 -17.42 27.21 -4.86
C VAL A 356 -17.41 26.47 -6.19
N TYR A 357 -17.38 25.14 -6.12
CA TYR A 357 -17.34 24.26 -7.27
C TYR A 357 -18.49 23.25 -7.22
N PHE A 358 -18.89 22.78 -8.39
CA PHE A 358 -20.01 21.87 -8.57
C PHE A 358 -19.64 20.70 -9.48
N VAL A 359 -20.13 19.51 -9.14
CA VAL A 359 -20.10 18.33 -9.99
C VAL A 359 -21.54 17.95 -10.32
N PRO A 360 -21.99 18.02 -11.59
CA PRO A 360 -23.34 17.65 -11.97
C PRO A 360 -23.53 16.14 -12.06
N PHE A 361 -24.64 15.64 -11.49
CA PHE A 361 -25.04 14.23 -11.53
C PHE A 361 -26.31 13.98 -12.35
N SER A 362 -26.89 15.00 -12.97
CA SER A 362 -28.01 14.86 -13.90
C SER A 362 -28.01 15.91 -15.00
N SER A 363 -28.73 15.64 -16.08
CA SER A 363 -28.87 16.57 -17.19
C SER A 363 -29.43 17.92 -16.74
N SER A 364 -30.24 17.93 -15.68
CA SER A 364 -30.83 19.15 -15.13
C SER A 364 -29.81 19.99 -14.37
N SER A 365 -28.97 19.38 -13.53
CA SER A 365 -27.90 20.08 -12.81
C SER A 365 -26.80 20.54 -13.76
N LYS A 366 -26.40 19.71 -14.73
CA LYS A 366 -25.49 20.09 -15.82
C LYS A 366 -26.00 21.32 -16.57
N SER A 367 -27.25 21.27 -17.05
CA SER A 367 -27.90 22.37 -17.74
C SER A 367 -27.96 23.67 -16.92
N ALA A 368 -28.15 23.58 -15.60
CA ALA A 368 -28.17 24.75 -14.74
C ALA A 368 -26.78 25.40 -14.67
N ILE A 369 -25.75 24.60 -14.41
CA ILE A 369 -24.36 25.05 -14.30
C ILE A 369 -23.86 25.64 -15.64
N GLU A 370 -24.16 25.00 -16.77
CA GLU A 370 -23.82 25.51 -18.13
C GLU A 370 -24.39 26.91 -18.39
N ARG A 371 -25.55 27.23 -17.83
CA ARG A 371 -26.18 28.55 -17.95
C ARG A 371 -25.72 29.55 -16.88
N GLY A 372 -24.73 29.17 -16.06
CA GLY A 372 -24.26 29.97 -14.92
C GLY A 372 -25.28 30.07 -13.77
N GLY A 373 -26.22 29.13 -13.69
CA GLY A 373 -27.23 29.05 -12.64
C GLY A 373 -26.91 27.97 -11.60
N LEU A 374 -27.37 28.17 -10.37
CA LEU A 374 -27.22 27.17 -9.30
C LEU A 374 -28.10 25.94 -9.59
N PRO A 375 -27.55 24.72 -9.55
CA PRO A 375 -28.36 23.50 -9.65
C PRO A 375 -29.26 23.33 -8.43
N TYR A 376 -30.46 22.77 -8.63
CA TYR A 376 -31.45 22.57 -7.56
C TYR A 376 -31.30 21.23 -6.83
N THR A 377 -30.93 20.17 -7.57
CA THR A 377 -30.80 18.79 -7.09
C THR A 377 -29.79 18.03 -7.94
N GLU A 378 -29.36 16.86 -7.49
CA GLU A 378 -28.45 15.94 -8.20
C GLU A 378 -27.12 16.59 -8.56
N TYR A 379 -26.45 17.11 -7.55
CA TYR A 379 -25.11 17.69 -7.65
C TYR A 379 -24.31 17.46 -6.37
N ILE A 380 -22.99 17.63 -6.48
CA ILE A 380 -22.09 17.78 -5.34
C ILE A 380 -21.50 19.17 -5.38
N ARG A 381 -21.49 19.87 -4.24
CA ARG A 381 -20.89 21.19 -4.07
C ARG A 381 -19.69 21.12 -3.14
N THR A 382 -18.56 21.69 -3.55
CA THR A 382 -17.35 21.76 -2.71
C THR A 382 -16.87 23.19 -2.53
N HIS A 383 -16.06 23.39 -1.49
CA HIS A 383 -15.42 24.67 -1.20
C HIS A 383 -13.97 24.76 -1.67
N GLU A 384 -13.41 23.62 -2.08
CA GLU A 384 -12.12 23.56 -2.75
C GLU A 384 -12.26 22.93 -4.14
N ASN A 385 -11.32 23.28 -5.01
CA ASN A 385 -11.15 22.59 -6.27
C ASN A 385 -10.30 21.34 -6.02
N TYR A 386 -10.93 20.20 -5.74
CA TYR A 386 -10.22 18.94 -5.57
C TYR A 386 -9.89 18.28 -6.91
N TYR A 387 -9.30 19.07 -7.81
CA TYR A 387 -8.81 18.64 -9.11
C TYR A 387 -7.32 18.28 -9.01
N ARG A 388 -6.88 17.24 -9.74
CA ARG A 388 -5.47 16.81 -9.83
C ARG A 388 -4.64 17.67 -10.77
#